data_AF-A0A2N3CAX2-F1
#
_entry.id   AF-A0A2N3CAX2-F1
#
_cell.length_a   1.000
_cell.length_b   1.000
_cell.length_c   1.000
_cell.angle_alpha   90.00
_cell.angle_beta   90.00
_cell.angle_gamma   90.00
#
_symmetry.space_group_name_H-M   'P 1'
#
loop_
_entity.id
_entity.type
_entity.pdbx_description
1 polymer ?
#
loop_
_entity_poly.entity_id
_entity_poly.type
_entity_poly.pdbx_seq_one_letter_code
_entity_poly.pdbx_strand_id
1 'polypeptide(L)' 'PCVLVGFGPEGAGVARLAPEAVIAAYEELPATVARLIG' A
#
# COMPACT_ATOMS: atom_id res chain seq x y z
N PRO A 1 10.58 -4.00 0.95
CA PRO A 1 9.39 -3.38 0.33
C PRO A 1 8.78 -2.38 1.32
N CYS A 2 8.40 -1.21 0.83
CA CYS A 2 7.60 -0.23 1.55
C CYS A 2 6.14 -0.33 1.05
N VAL A 3 5.21 -0.55 1.98
CA VAL A 3 3.77 -0.54 1.69
C VAL A 3 3.16 0.59 2.51
N LEU A 4 2.50 1.52 1.85
CA LEU A 4 1.79 2.61 2.51
C LEU A 4 0.28 2.31 2.56
N VAL A 5 -0.38 2.75 3.62
CA VAL A 5 -1.83 2.67 3.74
C VAL A 5 -2.43 4.04 3.47
N GLY A 6 -3.25 4.14 2.42
CA GLY A 6 -3.90 5.37 2.00
C GLY A 6 -5.32 5.46 2.53
N PHE A 7 -5.53 6.14 3.66
CA PHE A 7 -6.87 6.38 4.19
C PHE A 7 -7.53 7.61 3.56
N GLY A 8 -8.79 7.45 3.14
CA GLY A 8 -9.62 8.55 2.66
C GLY A 8 -9.19 9.11 1.30
N PRO A 9 -9.79 10.24 0.87
CA PRO A 9 -9.55 10.83 -0.46
C PRO A 9 -8.08 11.23 -0.67
N GLU A 10 -7.38 11.60 0.41
CA GLU A 10 -5.95 11.95 0.37
C GLU A 10 -5.03 10.73 0.30
N GLY A 11 -5.57 9.52 0.45
CA GLY A 11 -4.81 8.27 0.39
C GLY A 11 -4.11 8.06 -0.95
N ALA A 12 -4.66 8.56 -2.05
CA ALA A 12 -3.98 8.53 -3.35
C ALA A 12 -2.73 9.43 -3.38
N GLY A 13 -2.71 10.48 -2.55
CA GLY A 13 -1.62 11.45 -2.51
C GLY A 13 -0.29 10.87 -2.00
N VAL A 14 -0.30 9.79 -1.21
CA VAL A 14 0.94 9.16 -0.72
C VAL A 14 1.68 8.35 -1.79
N ALA A 15 1.02 8.03 -2.92
CA ALA A 15 1.67 7.39 -4.06
C ALA A 15 2.84 8.22 -4.63
N ARG A 16 2.84 9.55 -4.40
CA ARG A 16 3.95 10.44 -4.79
C ARG A 16 5.29 10.11 -4.11
N LEU A 17 5.26 9.35 -3.01
CA LEU A 17 6.45 8.89 -2.31
C LEU A 17 7.10 7.66 -2.97
N ALA A 18 6.54 7.21 -4.11
CA ALA A 18 6.98 6.05 -4.88
C ALA A 18 7.15 4.74 -4.07
N PRO A 19 6.16 4.33 -3.25
CA PRO A 19 6.20 3.02 -2.60
C PRO A 19 5.94 1.88 -3.60
N GLU A 20 6.35 0.66 -3.27
CA GLU A 20 6.07 -0.53 -4.09
C GLU A 20 4.58 -0.94 -4.07
N ALA A 21 3.82 -0.48 -3.07
CA ALA A 21 2.38 -0.61 -3.01
C ALA A 21 1.73 0.47 -2.13
N VAL A 22 0.51 0.84 -2.49
CA VAL A 22 -0.42 1.57 -1.62
C VAL A 22 -1.69 0.72 -1.47
N ILE A 23 -2.12 0.46 -0.24
CA ILE A 23 -3.33 -0.32 0.09
C ILE A 23 -4.37 0.58 0.77
N ALA A 24 -5.66 0.26 0.64
CA ALA A 24 -6.75 1.05 1.23
C ALA A 24 -7.13 0.57 2.63
N ALA A 25 -6.86 -0.70 2.95
CA ALA A 25 -7.12 -1.30 4.25
C ALA A 25 -6.02 -2.29 4.65
N TYR A 26 -5.87 -2.56 5.95
CA TYR A 26 -4.82 -3.43 6.48
C TYR A 26 -5.01 -4.90 6.08
N GLU A 27 -6.25 -5.30 5.82
CA GLU A 27 -6.64 -6.65 5.39
C GLU A 27 -6.04 -7.02 4.03
N GLU A 28 -5.61 -6.04 3.23
CA GLU A 28 -4.93 -6.25 1.95
C GLU A 28 -3.44 -6.58 2.12
N LEU A 29 -2.87 -6.36 3.32
CA LEU A 29 -1.44 -6.52 3.57
C LEU A 29 -0.96 -7.96 3.34
N PRO A 30 -1.64 -9.04 3.80
CA PRO A 30 -1.19 -10.40 3.55
C PRO A 30 -1.07 -10.72 2.05
N ALA A 31 -2.06 -10.32 1.25
CA ALA A 31 -2.04 -10.51 -0.20
C ALA A 31 -0.94 -9.67 -0.87
N THR A 32 -0.72 -8.44 -0.39
CA THR A 32 0.31 -7.54 -0.90
C THR A 32 1.71 -8.04 -0.60
N VAL A 33 1.95 -8.56 0.60
CA VAL A 33 3.22 -9.16 1.00
C VAL A 33 3.53 -10.38 0.13
N ALA A 34 2.56 -11.28 -0.03
CA ALA A 34 2.71 -12.46 -0.90
C ALA A 34 3.07 -12.09 -2.35
N ARG A 35 2.49 -11.00 -2.88
CA ARG A 35 2.81 -10.47 -4.22
C ARG A 35 4.22 -9.89 -4.32
N LEU A 36 4.70 -9.20 -3.27
CA LEU A 36 5.95 -8.45 -3.31
C LEU A 36 7.17 -9.28 -2.96
N ILE A 37 7.04 -10.23 -2.05
CA ILE A 37 8.19 -10.98 -1.50
C ILE A 37 7.95 -12.49 -1.30
N GLY A 38 6.79 -13.02 -1.67
CA GLY A 38 6.44 -14.45 -1.50
C GLY A 38 5.94 -14.79 -0.10
#